data_AF-A0A536J7J1-F1
#
_entry.id   AF-A0A536J7J1-F1
#
_cell.length_a   1.000
_cell.length_b   1.000
_cell.length_c   1.000
_cell.angle_alpha   90.00
_cell.angle_beta   90.00
_cell.angle_gamma   90.00
#
_symmetry.space_group_name_H-M   'P 1'
#
loop_
_entity.id
_entity.type
_entity.pdbx_description
1 polymer ?
#
loop_
_entity_poly.entity_id
_entity_poly.type
_entity_poly.pdbx_seq_one_letter_code
_entity_poly.pdbx_strand_id
1 'polypeptide(L)'
;MSIALSGSLAQGRVDPLTTSRAFADLSGDTIAKVTGGGTVLAAPTYPNTVATFGVNARRPAGFISGGQATGRIHYDRHRNTTGRHVNVPVVLMQGVITNPQTPNGTGGDAALVGDCDAIGATCPANDHSVVVYVEDNSDSGANSDVFKIYFCTASAGPTPPSFAGGSLPGCDPPEGGTLRSGNIQVHSTPGAVGETTT
;
A
#
# COMPACT_ATOMS: atom_id res chain seq x y z
N MET A 1 15.32 59.36 33.94
CA MET A 1 15.12 57.90 34.06
C MET A 1 15.42 57.30 32.70
N SER A 2 16.51 56.56 32.60
CA SER A 2 17.02 55.99 31.35
C SER A 2 16.51 54.56 31.21
N ILE A 3 15.87 54.24 30.09
CA ILE A 3 15.37 52.89 29.79
C ILE A 3 16.39 52.24 28.85
N ALA A 4 16.98 51.14 29.28
CA ALA A 4 17.90 50.34 28.48
C ALA A 4 17.12 49.60 27.37
N LEU A 5 17.51 49.79 26.10
CA LEU A 5 17.11 48.91 25.00
C LEU A 5 18.07 47.72 24.95
N SER A 6 17.60 46.55 25.36
CA SER A 6 18.26 45.27 25.09
C SER A 6 17.88 44.80 23.69
N GLY A 7 18.85 44.78 22.78
CA GLY A 7 18.72 44.10 21.49
C GLY A 7 18.99 42.60 21.63
N SER A 8 18.36 41.80 20.76
CA SER A 8 19.03 40.68 20.08
C SER A 8 18.19 40.28 18.87
N LEU A 9 18.86 40.20 17.71
CA LEU A 9 18.32 39.70 16.45
C LEU A 9 18.09 38.19 16.57
N ALA A 10 16.92 37.72 16.14
CA ALA A 10 16.73 36.32 15.75
C ALA A 10 16.09 36.30 14.35
N GLN A 11 16.97 36.21 13.36
CA GLN A 11 16.65 36.01 11.96
C GLN A 11 16.08 34.60 11.79
N GLY A 12 14.75 34.48 11.81
CA GLY A 12 14.05 33.24 11.46
C GLY A 12 14.14 32.99 9.95
N ARG A 13 15.30 32.54 9.48
CA ARG A 13 15.48 31.97 8.14
C ARG A 13 14.80 30.61 8.12
N VAL A 14 13.56 30.56 7.64
CA VAL A 14 12.96 29.31 7.14
C VAL A 14 13.44 29.14 5.70
N ASP A 15 14.56 28.44 5.51
CA ASP A 15 14.89 27.89 4.20
C ASP A 15 14.19 26.53 4.01
N PRO A 16 13.71 26.25 2.79
CA PRO A 16 12.77 25.20 2.45
C PRO A 16 13.47 23.86 2.17
N LEU A 17 12.67 22.78 2.08
CA LEU A 17 13.07 21.39 1.76
C LEU A 17 13.77 20.59 2.87
N THR A 18 13.01 20.16 3.86
CA THR A 18 13.21 18.82 4.46
C THR A 18 11.86 18.20 4.82
N THR A 19 11.04 17.90 3.80
CA THR A 19 10.09 16.78 3.95
C THR A 19 10.92 15.50 3.93
N SER A 20 11.57 15.17 5.04
CA SER A 20 11.94 13.78 5.30
C SER A 20 10.63 13.01 5.32
N ARG A 21 10.30 12.35 4.21
CA ARG A 21 9.34 11.26 4.25
C ARG A 21 9.96 10.20 5.15
N ALA A 22 9.60 10.21 6.43
CA ALA A 22 9.87 9.08 7.28
C ALA A 22 9.04 7.94 6.72
N PHE A 23 9.68 7.01 6.03
CA PHE A 23 9.06 5.72 5.74
C PHE A 23 8.88 5.05 7.10
N ALA A 24 7.67 5.13 7.64
CA ALA A 24 7.33 4.33 8.80
C ALA A 24 7.26 2.87 8.34
N ASP A 25 7.96 1.98 9.05
CA ASP A 25 7.97 0.56 8.73
C ASP A 25 6.53 0.01 8.67
N LEU A 26 6.27 -0.86 7.69
CA LEU A 26 5.00 -1.54 7.59
C LEU A 26 4.82 -2.46 8.79
N SER A 27 3.75 -2.26 9.54
CA SER A 27 3.47 -3.06 10.72
C SER A 27 2.36 -4.06 10.47
N GLY A 28 2.65 -5.30 10.87
CA GLY A 28 1.68 -6.39 10.99
C GLY A 28 0.76 -6.26 12.21
N ASP A 29 0.78 -5.14 12.92
CA ASP A 29 -0.10 -4.85 14.06
C ASP A 29 -1.01 -3.64 13.80
N THR A 30 -0.70 -2.81 12.79
CA THR A 30 -1.56 -1.67 12.40
C THR A 30 -2.95 -2.14 11.97
N ILE A 31 -4.00 -1.65 12.63
CA ILE A 31 -5.38 -1.95 12.26
C ILE A 31 -5.84 -1.02 11.15
N ALA A 32 -5.77 -1.50 9.90
CA ALA A 32 -6.21 -0.74 8.74
C ALA A 32 -7.23 -1.51 7.88
N LYS A 33 -7.92 -0.74 7.03
CA LYS A 33 -8.68 -1.19 5.87
C LYS A 33 -8.05 -0.59 4.64
N VAL A 34 -7.91 -1.42 3.60
CA VAL A 34 -7.35 -1.03 2.32
C VAL A 34 -8.37 -1.36 1.26
N THR A 35 -8.81 -0.35 0.53
CA THR A 35 -9.65 -0.52 -0.65
C THR A 35 -9.07 0.25 -1.80
N GLY A 36 -9.21 -0.26 -3.01
CA GLY A 36 -8.78 0.50 -4.17
C GLY A 36 -9.15 -0.21 -5.45
N GLY A 37 -9.15 0.55 -6.53
CA GLY A 37 -9.39 0.01 -7.85
C GLY A 37 -9.08 1.04 -8.91
N GLY A 38 -8.67 0.58 -10.07
CA GLY A 38 -8.21 1.50 -11.09
C GLY A 38 -7.45 0.82 -12.21
N THR A 39 -6.63 1.62 -12.88
CA THR A 39 -5.77 1.15 -13.96
C THR A 39 -4.32 1.55 -13.75
N VAL A 40 -3.42 0.67 -14.15
CA VAL A 40 -1.96 0.88 -14.15
C VAL A 40 -1.36 0.37 -15.45
N LEU A 41 -0.07 0.62 -15.68
CA LEU A 41 0.69 -0.09 -16.69
C LEU A 41 1.17 -1.43 -16.14
N ALA A 42 1.08 -2.50 -16.92
CA ALA A 42 1.73 -3.78 -16.63
C ALA A 42 3.25 -3.73 -16.92
N ALA A 43 3.88 -2.58 -16.68
CA ALA A 43 5.31 -2.38 -16.82
C ALA A 43 6.02 -2.86 -15.54
N PRO A 44 7.22 -3.44 -15.64
CA PRO A 44 8.07 -3.50 -16.84
C PRO A 44 7.80 -4.69 -17.76
N THR A 45 7.08 -5.72 -17.30
CA THR A 45 6.85 -6.97 -18.06
C THR A 45 6.23 -6.71 -19.43
N TYR A 46 5.23 -5.82 -19.49
CA TYR A 46 4.49 -5.42 -20.67
C TYR A 46 4.32 -3.89 -20.70
N PRO A 47 5.34 -3.14 -21.16
CA PRO A 47 5.43 -1.69 -20.97
C PRO A 47 4.25 -0.88 -21.54
N ASN A 48 3.60 -1.38 -22.60
CA ASN A 48 2.50 -0.72 -23.29
C ASN A 48 1.13 -1.35 -23.00
N THR A 49 1.05 -2.29 -22.07
CA THR A 49 -0.20 -2.97 -21.72
C THR A 49 -0.82 -2.29 -20.49
N VAL A 50 -2.09 -1.93 -20.59
CA VAL A 50 -2.87 -1.47 -19.44
C VAL A 50 -3.33 -2.70 -18.66
N ALA A 51 -3.34 -2.59 -17.34
CA ALA A 51 -3.99 -3.54 -16.47
C ALA A 51 -5.01 -2.85 -15.58
N THR A 52 -6.11 -3.54 -15.31
CA THR A 52 -7.10 -3.15 -14.30
C THR A 52 -6.83 -3.89 -13.01
N PHE A 53 -6.96 -3.22 -11.88
CA PHE A 53 -6.82 -3.85 -10.57
C PHE A 53 -7.98 -3.49 -9.65
N GLY A 54 -8.18 -4.32 -8.65
CA GLY A 54 -9.07 -4.07 -7.52
C GLY A 54 -8.53 -4.76 -6.28
N VAL A 55 -8.53 -4.06 -5.17
CA VAL A 55 -8.13 -4.61 -3.87
C VAL A 55 -9.15 -4.25 -2.82
N ASN A 56 -9.43 -5.22 -1.97
CA ASN A 56 -10.13 -4.99 -0.72
C ASN A 56 -9.49 -5.87 0.33
N ALA A 57 -8.97 -5.28 1.39
CA ALA A 57 -8.40 -5.99 2.51
C ALA A 57 -8.80 -5.31 3.81
N ARG A 58 -9.12 -6.12 4.81
CA ARG A 58 -9.37 -5.66 6.16
C ARG A 58 -8.81 -6.65 7.15
N ARG A 59 -8.38 -6.13 8.28
CA ARG A 59 -8.08 -6.98 9.43
C ARG A 59 -9.37 -7.46 10.11
N PRO A 60 -9.43 -8.74 10.53
CA PRO A 60 -10.55 -9.24 11.30
C PRO A 60 -10.61 -8.56 12.68
N ALA A 61 -11.81 -8.45 13.25
CA ALA A 61 -12.00 -7.85 14.57
C ALA A 61 -11.38 -8.73 15.66
N GLY A 62 -10.74 -8.11 16.66
CA GLY A 62 -10.16 -8.81 17.82
C GLY A 62 -8.79 -9.45 17.57
N PHE A 63 -8.11 -9.09 16.49
CA PHE A 63 -6.76 -9.59 16.18
C PHE A 63 -5.70 -8.98 17.10
N ILE A 64 -4.76 -9.81 17.59
CA ILE A 64 -3.78 -9.42 18.61
C ILE A 64 -2.36 -9.25 18.03
N SER A 65 -1.97 -9.97 16.97
CA SER A 65 -0.70 -9.77 16.24
C SER A 65 -0.52 -10.76 15.08
N GLY A 66 0.33 -10.42 14.09
CA GLY A 66 0.83 -11.39 13.10
C GLY A 66 0.31 -11.25 11.67
N GLY A 67 -0.19 -10.08 11.27
CA GLY A 67 -0.45 -9.82 9.85
C GLY A 67 -1.78 -10.32 9.27
N GLN A 68 -2.57 -11.16 9.95
CA GLN A 68 -3.73 -11.80 9.30
C GLN A 68 -4.77 -10.79 8.80
N ALA A 69 -5.25 -11.04 7.59
CA ALA A 69 -6.26 -10.21 6.94
C ALA A 69 -7.25 -11.05 6.15
N THR A 70 -8.33 -10.39 5.75
CA THR A 70 -9.38 -10.95 4.91
C THR A 70 -9.66 -10.00 3.76
N GLY A 71 -9.90 -10.53 2.58
CA GLY A 71 -10.02 -9.69 1.40
C GLY A 71 -9.79 -10.43 0.10
N ARG A 72 -9.70 -9.68 -1.00
CA ARG A 72 -9.27 -10.17 -2.31
C ARG A 72 -8.40 -9.17 -3.04
N ILE A 73 -7.54 -9.72 -3.90
CA ILE A 73 -6.77 -8.99 -4.90
C ILE A 73 -7.26 -9.47 -6.27
N HIS A 74 -7.60 -8.52 -7.12
CA HIS A 74 -7.93 -8.70 -8.53
C HIS A 74 -6.95 -7.91 -9.39
N TYR A 75 -6.41 -8.54 -10.44
CA TYR A 75 -5.55 -7.89 -11.42
C TYR A 75 -5.77 -8.52 -12.79
N ASP A 76 -6.05 -7.73 -13.82
CA ASP A 76 -6.29 -8.21 -15.18
C ASP A 76 -5.49 -7.38 -16.18
N ARG A 77 -4.56 -8.04 -16.87
CA ARG A 77 -3.78 -7.47 -17.96
C ARG A 77 -4.64 -7.46 -19.22
N HIS A 78 -4.78 -6.30 -19.87
CA HIS A 78 -5.57 -6.15 -21.10
C HIS A 78 -4.79 -6.64 -22.33
N ARG A 79 -4.38 -7.91 -22.29
CA ARG A 79 -3.62 -8.60 -23.33
C ARG A 79 -4.02 -10.06 -23.37
N ASN A 80 -3.93 -10.66 -24.55
CA ASN A 80 -4.18 -12.09 -24.71
C ASN A 80 -2.92 -12.91 -24.41
N THR A 81 -2.63 -13.17 -23.13
CA THR A 81 -1.52 -14.04 -22.68
C THR A 81 -2.01 -15.04 -21.62
N THR A 82 -1.23 -16.09 -21.37
CA THR A 82 -1.40 -16.95 -20.19
C THR A 82 -1.11 -16.14 -18.92
N GLY A 83 -1.77 -16.49 -17.81
CA GLY A 83 -1.59 -15.79 -16.53
C GLY A 83 -2.02 -14.32 -16.54
N ARG A 84 -2.87 -13.88 -17.49
CA ARG A 84 -3.30 -12.48 -17.59
C ARG A 84 -4.17 -12.00 -16.42
N HIS A 85 -4.71 -12.93 -15.64
CA HIS A 85 -5.67 -12.65 -14.58
C HIS A 85 -5.16 -13.17 -13.24
N VAL A 86 -5.31 -12.34 -12.21
CA VAL A 86 -5.12 -12.67 -10.80
C VAL A 86 -6.44 -12.47 -10.08
N ASN A 87 -6.83 -13.44 -9.29
CA ASN A 87 -7.93 -13.35 -8.34
C ASN A 87 -7.63 -14.25 -7.15
N VAL A 88 -7.18 -13.66 -6.05
CA VAL A 88 -6.73 -14.41 -4.87
C VAL A 88 -7.31 -13.85 -3.58
N PRO A 89 -7.53 -14.69 -2.56
CA PRO A 89 -7.82 -14.20 -1.22
C PRO A 89 -6.59 -13.54 -0.60
N VAL A 90 -6.79 -12.42 0.10
CA VAL A 90 -5.76 -11.82 0.95
C VAL A 90 -5.70 -12.60 2.26
N VAL A 91 -4.50 -13.03 2.64
CA VAL A 91 -4.25 -13.80 3.88
C VAL A 91 -3.43 -13.02 4.89
N LEU A 92 -2.55 -12.12 4.41
CA LEU A 92 -1.76 -11.24 5.26
C LEU A 92 -1.81 -9.80 4.77
N MET A 93 -1.66 -8.87 5.70
CA MET A 93 -1.62 -7.44 5.48
C MET A 93 -0.71 -6.79 6.52
N GLN A 94 0.19 -5.94 6.04
CA GLN A 94 0.93 -4.99 6.87
C GLN A 94 0.62 -3.59 6.38
N GLY A 95 0.61 -2.62 7.27
CA GLY A 95 0.27 -1.26 6.88
C GLY A 95 0.78 -0.22 7.85
N VAL A 96 0.72 1.03 7.39
CA VAL A 96 0.89 2.22 8.19
C VAL A 96 -0.14 3.26 7.76
N ILE A 97 -0.67 4.00 8.73
CA ILE A 97 -1.61 5.08 8.49
C ILE A 97 -0.88 6.40 8.71
N THR A 98 -1.01 7.33 7.77
CA THR A 98 -0.44 8.68 7.94
C THR A 98 -1.34 9.51 8.84
N ASN A 99 -0.77 10.22 9.83
CA ASN A 99 -1.48 11.11 10.75
C ASN A 99 -0.87 12.52 10.69
N PRO A 100 -1.66 13.61 10.49
CA PRO A 100 -3.10 13.61 10.20
C PRO A 100 -3.44 12.93 8.87
N GLN A 101 -4.52 12.16 8.86
CA GLN A 101 -5.11 11.65 7.62
C GLN A 101 -5.62 12.84 6.78
N THR A 102 -5.75 12.65 5.48
CA THR A 102 -6.34 13.65 4.59
C THR A 102 -7.78 13.99 5.02
N PRO A 103 -8.40 15.08 4.54
CA PRO A 103 -9.74 15.49 4.97
C PRO A 103 -10.84 14.41 4.84
N ASN A 104 -10.64 13.42 3.98
CA ASN A 104 -11.53 12.26 3.76
C ASN A 104 -11.16 11.04 4.61
N GLY A 105 -10.24 11.18 5.56
CA GLY A 105 -9.88 10.14 6.53
C GLY A 105 -9.09 8.99 5.91
N THR A 106 -8.32 9.27 4.86
CA THR A 106 -7.47 8.27 4.19
C THR A 106 -6.01 8.72 4.16
N GLY A 107 -5.09 7.81 3.90
CA GLY A 107 -3.66 8.07 3.82
C GLY A 107 -2.79 6.98 4.46
N GLY A 108 -1.66 6.70 3.82
CA GLY A 108 -0.66 5.73 4.27
C GLY A 108 -0.40 4.63 3.26
N ASP A 109 0.32 3.61 3.70
CA ASP A 109 0.85 2.56 2.83
C ASP A 109 0.43 1.19 3.35
N ALA A 110 0.30 0.22 2.45
CA ALA A 110 0.06 -1.15 2.83
C ALA A 110 0.71 -2.16 1.89
N ALA A 111 1.13 -3.29 2.46
CA ALA A 111 1.46 -4.50 1.74
C ALA A 111 0.38 -5.57 2.02
N LEU A 112 -0.20 -6.11 0.96
CA LEU A 112 -1.20 -7.17 0.98
C LEU A 112 -0.58 -8.43 0.39
N VAL A 113 -0.73 -9.57 1.06
CA VAL A 113 -0.25 -10.86 0.55
C VAL A 113 -1.45 -11.73 0.22
N GLY A 114 -1.53 -12.11 -1.04
CA GLY A 114 -2.53 -13.01 -1.57
C GLY A 114 -1.99 -14.42 -1.75
N ASP A 115 -2.82 -15.41 -1.50
CA ASP A 115 -2.49 -16.83 -1.60
C ASP A 115 -2.96 -17.41 -2.95
N CYS A 116 -2.02 -17.82 -3.80
CA CYS A 116 -2.33 -18.42 -5.10
C CYS A 116 -2.67 -19.92 -5.00
N ASP A 117 -2.30 -20.58 -3.90
CA ASP A 117 -2.58 -22.00 -3.67
C ASP A 117 -3.98 -22.21 -3.04
N ALA A 118 -4.63 -21.13 -2.61
CA ALA A 118 -5.97 -21.18 -2.03
C ALA A 118 -7.02 -21.70 -3.03
N ILE A 119 -8.03 -22.42 -2.52
CA ILE A 119 -9.13 -22.93 -3.34
C ILE A 119 -9.87 -21.77 -4.04
N GLY A 120 -10.00 -21.86 -5.36
CA GLY A 120 -10.65 -20.83 -6.17
C GLY A 120 -9.78 -19.57 -6.40
N ALA A 121 -8.49 -19.64 -6.07
CA ALA A 121 -7.51 -18.67 -6.50
C ALA A 121 -7.19 -18.80 -8.00
N THR A 122 -6.75 -17.72 -8.61
CA THR A 122 -6.21 -17.70 -9.96
C THR A 122 -4.97 -16.84 -9.97
N CYS A 123 -3.85 -17.41 -10.44
CA CYS A 123 -2.57 -16.74 -10.61
C CYS A 123 -1.90 -17.21 -11.90
N PRO A 124 -0.84 -16.53 -12.37
CA PRO A 124 0.04 -17.07 -13.39
C PRO A 124 0.66 -18.40 -12.94
N ALA A 125 1.09 -19.20 -13.91
CA ALA A 125 1.67 -20.51 -13.61
C ALA A 125 3.00 -20.36 -12.85
N ASN A 126 3.22 -21.23 -11.87
CA ASN A 126 4.39 -21.29 -10.97
C ASN A 126 4.44 -20.20 -9.87
N ASP A 127 3.45 -19.31 -9.81
CA ASP A 127 3.30 -18.39 -8.69
C ASP A 127 2.46 -19.02 -7.59
N HIS A 128 2.99 -18.99 -6.37
CA HIS A 128 2.35 -19.52 -5.16
C HIS A 128 1.82 -18.39 -4.27
N SER A 129 2.26 -17.16 -4.51
CA SER A 129 1.67 -15.97 -3.90
C SER A 129 1.81 -14.74 -4.77
N VAL A 130 0.99 -13.74 -4.47
CA VAL A 130 1.16 -12.37 -4.97
C VAL A 130 1.28 -11.42 -3.80
N VAL A 131 2.16 -10.43 -3.95
CA VAL A 131 2.25 -9.32 -3.00
C VAL A 131 1.78 -8.07 -3.71
N VAL A 132 0.90 -7.30 -3.09
CA VAL A 132 0.49 -5.99 -3.57
C VAL A 132 1.00 -4.94 -2.60
N TYR A 133 1.68 -3.92 -3.11
CA TYR A 133 2.02 -2.73 -2.35
C TYR A 133 1.18 -1.55 -2.86
N VAL A 134 0.62 -0.79 -1.94
CA VAL A 134 -0.15 0.41 -2.23
C VAL A 134 0.30 1.61 -1.41
N GLU A 135 0.20 2.79 -2.02
CA GLU A 135 0.35 4.10 -1.36
C GLU A 135 -0.91 4.92 -1.65
N ASP A 136 -1.54 5.45 -0.59
CA ASP A 136 -2.61 6.43 -0.65
C ASP A 136 -1.99 7.82 -0.46
N ASN A 137 -1.63 8.44 -1.59
CA ASN A 137 -0.89 9.70 -1.63
C ASN A 137 -1.82 10.89 -1.89
N SER A 138 -3.00 10.67 -2.47
CA SER A 138 -4.00 11.71 -2.64
C SER A 138 -5.43 11.19 -2.72
N ASP A 139 -6.35 12.04 -2.28
CA ASP A 139 -7.80 11.79 -2.31
C ASP A 139 -8.35 11.54 -3.73
N SER A 140 -7.69 12.08 -4.76
CA SER A 140 -8.10 11.97 -6.16
C SER A 140 -7.40 10.84 -6.95
N GLY A 141 -6.51 10.10 -6.29
CA GLY A 141 -5.87 8.84 -6.68
C GLY A 141 -5.06 8.75 -7.98
N ALA A 142 -5.59 9.24 -9.11
CA ALA A 142 -4.90 9.20 -10.39
C ALA A 142 -3.66 10.10 -10.39
N ASN A 143 -2.55 9.58 -10.94
CA ASN A 143 -1.24 10.23 -10.98
C ASN A 143 -0.62 10.54 -9.60
N SER A 144 -1.17 9.96 -8.52
CA SER A 144 -0.65 10.17 -7.17
C SER A 144 -0.52 8.87 -6.38
N ASP A 145 -1.60 8.10 -6.29
CA ASP A 145 -1.58 6.82 -5.59
C ASP A 145 -0.73 5.80 -6.36
N VAL A 146 -0.22 4.82 -5.63
CA VAL A 146 0.66 3.80 -6.18
C VAL A 146 0.02 2.43 -5.98
N PHE A 147 0.03 1.62 -7.03
CA PHE A 147 -0.27 0.19 -6.95
C PHE A 147 0.85 -0.58 -7.63
N LYS A 148 1.47 -1.51 -6.90
CA LYS A 148 2.47 -2.44 -7.42
C LYS A 148 2.07 -3.86 -7.08
N ILE A 149 2.15 -4.79 -8.03
CA ILE A 149 1.90 -6.21 -7.81
C ILE A 149 3.15 -7.02 -8.15
N TYR A 150 3.50 -7.95 -7.27
CA TYR A 150 4.62 -8.86 -7.36
C TYR A 150 4.09 -10.28 -7.48
N PHE A 151 4.75 -11.07 -8.31
CA PHE A 151 4.46 -12.47 -8.55
C PHE A 151 5.58 -13.30 -7.93
N CYS A 152 5.23 -14.19 -7.00
CA CYS A 152 6.18 -14.85 -6.13
C CYS A 152 6.07 -16.37 -6.24
N THR A 153 7.23 -17.01 -6.35
CA THR A 153 7.35 -18.47 -6.39
C THR A 153 7.30 -19.12 -5.01
N ALA A 154 7.39 -18.33 -3.95
CA ALA A 154 7.19 -18.79 -2.57
C ALA A 154 5.71 -18.74 -2.18
N SER A 155 5.30 -19.62 -1.26
CA SER A 155 3.98 -19.58 -0.63
C SER A 155 3.76 -18.26 0.12
N ALA A 156 2.49 -17.91 0.34
CA ALA A 156 2.12 -16.69 1.05
C ALA A 156 2.79 -16.60 2.43
N GLY A 157 3.52 -15.51 2.65
CA GLY A 157 4.24 -15.22 3.89
C GLY A 157 4.33 -13.71 4.13
N PRO A 158 4.66 -13.28 5.36
CA PRO A 158 4.72 -11.86 5.68
C PRO A 158 5.83 -11.16 4.89
N THR A 159 5.56 -9.96 4.43
CA THR A 159 6.59 -9.08 3.88
C THR A 159 7.57 -8.63 4.97
N PRO A 160 8.84 -8.33 4.61
CA PRO A 160 9.76 -7.70 5.53
C PRO A 160 9.18 -6.36 6.06
N PRO A 161 9.36 -6.01 7.34
CA PRO A 161 8.81 -4.76 7.90
C PRO A 161 9.24 -3.49 7.16
N SER A 162 10.45 -3.47 6.61
CA SER A 162 11.00 -2.34 5.85
C SER A 162 10.58 -2.32 4.37
N PHE A 163 9.65 -3.18 3.96
CA PHE A 163 9.21 -3.26 2.58
C PHE A 163 8.39 -2.01 2.20
N ALA A 164 8.94 -1.18 1.30
CA ALA A 164 8.30 0.04 0.80
C ALA A 164 8.08 -0.03 -0.73
N GLY A 165 7.56 -1.15 -1.23
CA GLY A 165 7.33 -1.35 -2.66
C GLY A 165 8.61 -1.37 -3.50
N GLY A 166 9.72 -1.84 -2.89
CA GLY A 166 11.01 -2.09 -3.54
C GLY A 166 11.10 -3.49 -4.15
N SER A 167 12.30 -4.04 -4.32
CA SER A 167 12.45 -5.46 -4.71
C SER A 167 12.09 -6.39 -3.55
N LEU A 168 11.56 -7.57 -3.87
CA LEU A 168 11.20 -8.59 -2.88
C LEU A 168 11.86 -9.93 -3.27
N PRO A 169 12.64 -10.57 -2.37
CA PRO A 169 13.29 -11.84 -2.67
C PRO A 169 12.28 -12.95 -3.03
N GLY A 170 12.59 -13.75 -4.05
CA GLY A 170 11.71 -14.83 -4.51
C GLY A 170 10.52 -14.38 -5.37
N CYS A 171 10.48 -13.10 -5.73
CA CYS A 171 9.46 -12.51 -6.58
C CYS A 171 10.07 -11.81 -7.79
N ASP A 172 9.31 -11.78 -8.88
CA ASP A 172 9.64 -10.99 -10.06
C ASP A 172 9.57 -9.47 -9.76
N PRO A 173 10.23 -8.63 -10.57
CA PRO A 173 10.02 -7.18 -10.52
C PRO A 173 8.53 -6.83 -10.62
N PRO A 174 8.06 -5.82 -9.86
CA PRO A 174 6.63 -5.55 -9.77
C PRO A 174 6.09 -5.01 -11.08
N GLU A 175 4.84 -5.37 -11.37
CA GLU A 175 4.02 -4.65 -12.32
C GLU A 175 3.29 -3.49 -11.65
N GLY A 176 3.05 -2.41 -12.39
CA GLY A 176 2.31 -1.25 -11.90
C GLY A 176 3.20 -0.03 -11.66
N GLY A 177 2.81 0.78 -10.68
CA GLY A 177 3.38 2.08 -10.37
C GLY A 177 2.27 3.06 -10.01
N THR A 178 2.47 4.33 -10.34
CA THR A 178 1.46 5.36 -10.13
C THR A 178 0.19 5.07 -10.95
N LEU A 179 -0.98 5.29 -10.36
CA LEU A 179 -2.26 5.01 -11.01
C LEU A 179 -2.46 5.89 -12.26
N ARG A 180 -3.00 5.29 -13.31
CA ARG A 180 -3.51 6.02 -14.49
C ARG A 180 -4.93 6.52 -14.28
N SER A 181 -5.73 5.78 -13.52
CA SER A 181 -7.11 6.13 -13.15
C SER A 181 -7.51 5.37 -11.90
N GLY A 182 -8.57 5.83 -11.22
CA GLY A 182 -9.08 5.21 -10.01
C GLY A 182 -8.44 5.79 -8.76
N ASN A 183 -8.58 5.10 -7.63
CA ASN A 183 -8.12 5.55 -6.33
C ASN A 183 -7.79 4.38 -5.40
N ILE A 184 -6.96 4.67 -4.40
CA ILE A 184 -6.68 3.84 -3.25
C ILE A 184 -7.15 4.59 -2.01
N GLN A 185 -7.58 3.83 -1.00
CA GLN A 185 -7.96 4.34 0.30
C GLN A 185 -7.35 3.44 1.36
N VAL A 186 -6.45 3.99 2.16
CA VAL A 186 -5.91 3.37 3.36
C VAL A 186 -6.46 4.12 4.54
N HIS A 187 -7.23 3.46 5.39
CA HIS A 187 -7.85 4.12 6.54
C HIS A 187 -7.86 3.24 7.78
N SER A 188 -7.94 3.87 8.96
CA SER A 188 -8.17 3.16 10.21
C SER A 188 -9.50 2.41 10.17
N THR A 189 -9.66 1.41 11.03
CA THR A 189 -10.97 0.78 11.24
C THR A 189 -11.65 1.45 12.43
N PRO A 190 -12.70 2.28 12.22
CA PRO A 190 -13.43 2.86 13.33
C PRO A 190 -13.99 1.77 14.23
N GLY A 191 -13.69 1.84 15.53
CA GLY A 191 -14.22 0.93 16.55
C GLY A 191 -13.50 -0.41 16.71
N ALA A 192 -12.31 -0.58 16.10
CA ALA A 192 -11.40 -1.64 16.50
C ALA A 192 -10.61 -1.17 17.73
N VAL A 193 -10.61 -1.97 18.79
CA VAL A 193 -9.98 -1.65 20.08
C VAL A 193 -8.50 -1.31 19.86
N GLY A 194 -8.09 -0.07 20.19
CA GLY A 194 -6.71 0.41 20.03
C GLY A 194 -6.53 1.68 19.18
N GLU A 195 -7.61 2.26 18.64
CA GLU A 195 -7.55 3.56 17.95
C GLU A 195 -7.35 4.70 18.97
N THR A 196 -6.09 5.10 19.18
CA THR A 196 -5.77 6.33 19.90
C THR A 196 -5.98 7.51 18.96
N THR A 197 -7.17 8.09 18.99
CA THR A 197 -7.40 9.45 18.47
C THR A 197 -6.79 10.44 19.46
N THR A 198 -5.55 10.87 19.23
CA THR A 198 -4.96 12.05 19.89
C THR A 198 -4.65 13.10 18.86
#